data_AF-A0A3D4B1G8-F1
#
_entry.id   AF-A0A3D4B1G8-F1
#
_cell.length_a   1.000
_cell.length_b   1.000
_cell.length_c   1.000
_cell.angle_alpha   90.00
_cell.angle_beta   90.00
_cell.angle_gamma   90.00
#
_symmetry.space_group_name_H-M   'P 1'
#
loop_
_entity.id
_entity.type
_entity.pdbx_description
1 polymer ?
#
loop_
_entity_poly.entity_id
_entity_poly.type
_entity_poly.pdbx_seq_one_letter_code
_entity_poly.pdbx_strand_id
1 'polypeptide(L)'
;MISIGYVAKQRRRGHSMAEFYLAGKNLGAPVLFLTLYATQYSGNTLLGYPGEAYRLGYAWIMSIGFMMGIVAVYLLFSPDLYRTSRRHG
;
A
#
# COMPACT_ATOMS: atom_id res chain seq x y z
N MET A 1 -14.24 9.25 3.99
CA MET A 1 -14.17 7.81 3.69
C MET A 1 -15.55 7.14 3.62
N ILE A 2 -16.46 7.39 4.57
CA ILE A 2 -17.79 6.73 4.59
C ILE A 2 -18.62 7.02 3.33
N SER A 3 -18.66 8.27 2.87
CA SER A 3 -19.37 8.67 1.64
C SER A 3 -18.81 8.00 0.38
N ILE A 4 -17.48 8.01 0.22
CA ILE A 4 -16.78 7.36 -0.89
C ILE A 4 -17.04 5.84 -0.86
N GLY A 5 -16.98 5.22 0.32
CA GLY A 5 -17.27 3.79 0.50
C GLY A 5 -18.72 3.43 0.18
N TYR A 6 -19.68 4.29 0.52
CA TYR A 6 -21.10 4.09 0.19
C TYR A 6 -21.34 4.15 -1.32
N VAL A 7 -20.76 5.14 -2.00
CA VAL A 7 -20.84 5.27 -3.47
C VAL A 7 -20.14 4.09 -4.17
N ALA A 8 -18.98 3.66 -3.67
CA ALA A 8 -18.28 2.49 -4.19
C ALA A 8 -19.09 1.20 -4.01
N LYS A 9 -19.79 1.05 -2.88
CA LYS A 9 -20.69 -0.07 -2.62
C LYS A 9 -21.88 -0.10 -3.58
N GLN A 10 -22.48 1.06 -3.88
CA GLN A 10 -23.59 1.15 -4.84
C GLN A 10 -23.17 0.88 -6.29
N ARG A 11 -21.93 1.24 -6.68
CA ARG A 11 -21.41 1.05 -8.04
C ARG A 11 -20.76 -0.32 -8.29
N ARG A 12 -20.78 -1.21 -7.29
CA ARG A 12 -20.16 -2.53 -7.37
C ARG A 12 -20.89 -3.42 -8.39
N ARG A 13 -20.18 -4.05 -9.33
CA ARG A 13 -20.77 -4.79 -10.46
C ARG A 13 -20.81 -6.31 -10.29
N GLY A 14 -20.43 -6.83 -9.12
CA GLY A 14 -20.51 -8.25 -8.80
C GLY A 14 -20.12 -8.62 -7.37
N HIS A 15 -20.51 -9.83 -6.97
CA HIS A 15 -20.25 -10.41 -5.64
C HIS A 15 -19.01 -11.34 -5.62
N SER A 16 -18.07 -11.15 -6.56
CA SER A 16 -16.87 -11.99 -6.63
C SER A 16 -15.75 -11.47 -5.70
N MET A 17 -14.93 -12.38 -5.18
CA MET A 17 -13.75 -12.02 -4.37
C MET A 17 -12.71 -11.26 -5.20
N ALA A 18 -12.55 -11.59 -6.48
CA ALA A 18 -11.65 -10.88 -7.39
C ALA A 18 -12.08 -9.41 -7.57
N GLU A 19 -13.38 -9.14 -7.63
CA GLU A 19 -13.88 -7.77 -7.72
C GLU A 19 -13.74 -7.00 -6.39
N PHE A 20 -13.79 -7.68 -5.25
CA PHE A 20 -13.52 -7.05 -3.95
C PHE A 20 -12.04 -6.69 -3.75
N TYR A 21 -11.14 -7.65 -3.98
CA TYR A 21 -9.73 -7.53 -3.62
C TYR A 21 -8.88 -6.91 -4.74
N LEU A 22 -9.22 -7.15 -6.01
CA LEU A 22 -8.44 -6.69 -7.16
C LEU A 22 -9.15 -5.61 -7.97
N ALA A 23 -10.37 -5.22 -7.58
CA ALA A 23 -11.27 -4.37 -8.39
C ALA A 23 -11.38 -4.86 -9.85
N GLY A 24 -11.39 -6.18 -10.05
CA GLY A 24 -11.40 -6.81 -11.37
C GLY A 24 -10.09 -6.61 -12.16
N LYS A 25 -8.96 -6.41 -11.48
CA LYS A 25 -7.63 -6.09 -12.05
C LYS A 25 -7.59 -4.76 -12.81
N ASN A 26 -8.55 -3.85 -12.57
CA ASN A 26 -8.66 -2.55 -13.25
C ASN A 26 -7.93 -1.40 -12.52
N LEU A 27 -7.22 -1.68 -11.43
CA LEU A 27 -6.41 -0.67 -10.75
C LEU A 27 -5.14 -0.38 -11.56
N GLY A 28 -5.10 0.78 -12.22
CA GLY A 28 -3.92 1.22 -12.96
C GLY A 28 -2.72 1.51 -12.06
N ALA A 29 -1.52 1.52 -12.65
CA ALA A 29 -0.27 1.76 -11.94
C ALA A 29 -0.25 3.04 -11.06
N PRO A 30 -0.82 4.20 -11.48
CA PRO A 30 -0.85 5.39 -10.63
C PRO A 30 -1.69 5.20 -9.36
N VAL A 31 -2.83 4.52 -9.46
CA VAL A 31 -3.72 4.26 -8.32
C VAL A 31 -3.06 3.29 -7.33
N LEU A 32 -2.42 2.24 -7.86
CA LEU A 32 -1.65 1.29 -7.05
C LEU A 32 -0.48 1.96 -6.35
N PHE A 33 0.27 2.81 -7.06
CA PHE A 33 1.37 3.58 -6.48
C PHE A 33 0.90 4.47 -5.33
N LEU A 34 -0.16 5.25 -5.53
CA LEU A 34 -0.73 6.12 -4.49
C LEU A 34 -1.25 5.31 -3.30
N THR A 35 -1.83 4.13 -3.55
CA THR A 35 -2.31 3.23 -2.49
C THR A 35 -1.15 2.66 -1.66
N LEU A 36 -0.07 2.22 -2.31
CA LEU A 36 1.14 1.77 -1.64
C LEU A 36 1.81 2.91 -0.85
N TYR A 37 1.87 4.11 -1.42
CA TYR A 37 2.38 5.29 -0.74
C TYR A 37 1.56 5.61 0.52
N ALA A 38 0.23 5.65 0.43
CA ALA A 38 -0.65 5.90 1.57
C ALA A 38 -0.60 4.79 2.64
N THR A 39 -0.29 3.55 2.25
CA THR A 39 -0.09 2.43 3.18
C THR A 39 1.21 2.62 3.97
N GLN A 40 2.28 3.02 3.28
CA GLN A 40 3.60 3.24 3.89
C GLN A 40 3.66 4.49 4.76
N TYR A 41 3.04 5.57 4.31
CA TYR A 41 3.05 6.86 5.00
C TYR A 41 1.66 7.18 5.52
N SER A 42 1.49 7.05 6.83
CA SER A 42 0.21 7.27 7.52
C SER A 42 0.34 8.33 8.60
N GLY A 43 -0.72 8.52 9.42
CA GLY A 43 -0.68 9.42 10.57
C GLY A 43 0.48 9.16 11.54
N ASN A 44 0.94 7.90 11.64
CA ASN A 44 2.11 7.55 12.44
C ASN A 44 3.40 8.18 11.90
N THR A 45 3.59 8.18 10.57
CA THR A 45 4.72 8.85 9.95
C THR A 45 4.63 10.37 10.07
N LEU A 46 3.43 10.93 9.98
CA LEU A 46 3.22 12.38 10.02
C LEU A 46 3.40 12.97 11.42
N LEU A 47 2.97 12.26 12.47
CA LEU A 47 2.97 12.77 13.84
C LEU A 47 3.99 12.06 14.75
N GLY A 48 4.16 10.75 14.59
CA GLY A 48 5.05 9.95 15.42
C GLY A 48 6.52 10.12 15.03
N TYR A 49 6.85 10.03 13.74
CA TYR A 49 8.26 10.07 13.30
C TYR A 49 8.96 11.39 13.58
N PRO A 50 8.33 12.58 13.45
CA PRO A 50 8.98 13.83 13.85
C PRO A 50 9.20 13.91 15.37
N GLY A 51 8.28 13.39 16.17
CA GLY A 51 8.45 13.32 17.63
C GLY A 51 9.60 12.38 18.03
N GLU A 52 9.69 11.22 17.38
CA GLU A 52 10.81 10.29 17.56
C GLU A 52 12.13 10.90 17.08
N ALA A 53 12.11 11.62 15.94
CA ALA A 53 13.26 12.37 15.41
C ALA A 53 13.77 13.42 16.39
N TYR A 54 12.86 14.14 17.00
CA TYR A 54 13.19 15.16 17.98
C TYR A 54 13.88 14.57 19.22
N ARG A 55 13.48 13.35 19.62
CA ARG A 55 14.05 12.67 20.79
C ARG A 55 15.36 11.95 20.50
N LEU A 56 15.47 11.27 19.37
CA LEU A 56 16.64 10.46 18.98
C LEU A 56 17.70 11.26 18.21
N GLY A 57 17.34 12.44 17.68
CA GLY A 57 18.23 13.25 16.86
C GLY A 57 18.71 12.52 15.61
N TYR A 58 19.99 12.66 15.29
CA TYR A 58 20.60 12.09 14.08
C TYR A 58 20.55 10.55 14.00
N ALA A 59 20.44 9.85 15.13
CA ALA A 59 20.34 8.39 15.16
C ALA A 59 19.11 7.87 14.39
N TRP A 60 18.07 8.71 14.25
CA TRP A 60 16.86 8.34 13.50
C TRP A 60 17.07 8.25 11.99
N ILE A 61 18.23 8.63 11.44
CA ILE A 61 18.51 8.42 10.01
C ILE A 61 18.48 6.94 9.60
N MET A 62 18.66 6.03 10.56
CA MET A 62 18.48 4.58 10.37
C MET A 62 17.06 4.20 9.90
N SER A 63 16.05 5.06 10.15
CA SER A 63 14.69 4.97 9.56
C SER A 63 14.70 4.61 8.10
N ILE A 64 15.54 5.32 7.35
CA ILE A 64 15.53 5.34 5.91
C ILE A 64 15.90 3.95 5.41
N GLY A 65 16.87 3.30 6.06
CA GLY A 65 17.23 1.91 5.77
C GLY A 65 16.07 0.95 5.98
N PHE A 66 15.34 1.08 7.09
CA PHE A 66 14.13 0.26 7.34
C PHE A 66 13.03 0.51 6.31
N MET A 67 12.79 1.78 5.94
CA MET A 67 11.78 2.13 4.93
C MET A 67 12.17 1.61 3.54
N MET A 68 13.45 1.68 3.18
CA MET A 68 13.98 1.11 1.94
C MET A 68 13.93 -0.42 1.92
N GLY A 69 14.04 -1.06 3.08
CA GLY A 69 13.90 -2.52 3.22
C GLY A 69 12.56 -3.04 2.69
N ILE A 70 11.48 -2.27 2.82
CA ILE A 70 10.16 -2.64 2.30
C ILE A 70 10.16 -2.70 0.76
N VAL A 71 10.88 -1.79 0.09
CA VAL A 71 11.05 -1.84 -1.36
C VAL A 71 11.83 -3.09 -1.77
N ALA A 72 12.90 -3.44 -1.04
CA ALA A 72 13.66 -4.66 -1.29
C ALA A 72 12.79 -5.92 -1.15
N VAL A 73 11.95 -5.98 -0.11
CA VAL A 73 10.98 -7.07 0.07
C VAL A 73 10.01 -7.12 -1.10
N TYR A 74 9.44 -6.00 -1.55
CA TYR A 74 8.58 -6.01 -2.73
C TYR A 74 9.30 -6.51 -3.98
N LEU A 75 10.55 -6.12 -4.22
CA LEU A 75 11.30 -6.59 -5.40
C LEU A 75 11.60 -8.09 -5.35
N LEU A 76 11.78 -8.66 -4.15
CA LEU A 76 11.99 -10.10 -3.98
C LEU A 76 10.69 -10.90 -4.15
N PHE A 77 9.58 -10.46 -3.55
CA PHE A 77 8.33 -11.24 -3.52
C PHE A 77 7.35 -10.92 -4.65
N SER A 78 7.34 -9.69 -5.17
CA SER A 78 6.45 -9.27 -6.27
C SER A 78 6.56 -10.14 -7.53
N PRO A 79 7.74 -10.51 -8.05
CA PRO A 79 7.81 -11.29 -9.29
C PRO A 79 7.14 -12.66 -9.18
N ASP A 80 7.30 -13.34 -8.04
CA ASP A 80 6.70 -14.65 -7.81
C ASP A 80 5.18 -14.56 -7.59
N LEU A 81 4.72 -13.55 -6.86
CA LEU A 81 3.30 -13.25 -6.69
C LEU A 81 2.63 -12.87 -8.01
N TYR A 82 3.29 -12.05 -8.84
CA TYR A 82 2.78 -11.65 -10.16
C TYR A 82 2.68 -12.84 -11.11
N ARG A 83 3.70 -13.71 -11.15
CA ARG A 83 3.67 -14.96 -11.93
C ARG A 83 2.54 -15.89 -11.49
N THR A 84 2.36 -16.06 -10.18
CA THR A 84 1.31 -16.92 -9.63
C THR A 84 -0.09 -16.36 -9.91
N SER A 85 -0.26 -15.04 -9.79
CA SER A 85 -1.50 -14.34 -10.13
C SER A 85 -1.92 -14.51 -11.59
N ARG A 86 -0.96 -14.59 -12.53
CA ARG A 86 -1.25 -14.86 -13.96
C ARG A 86 -1.52 -16.33 -14.27
N ARG A 87 -1.10 -17.26 -13.42
CA ARG A 87 -1.33 -18.71 -13.60
C ARG A 87 -2.67 -19.18 -13.02
N HIS A 88 -3.12 -18.58 -11.93
CA HIS A 88 -4.32 -19.02 -11.19
C HIS A 88 -5.49 -18.01 -11.20
N GLY A 89 -5.34 -16.86 -11.85
CA GLY A 89 -6.38 -15.82 -11.87
C GLY A 89 -6.62 -15.27 -13.25
#